data_AF-D9X450-F1
#
_entry.id   AF-D9X450-F1
#
_cell.length_a   1.000
_cell.length_b   1.000
_cell.length_c   1.000
_cell.angle_alpha   90.00
_cell.angle_beta   90.00
_cell.angle_gamma   90.00
#
_symmetry.space_group_name_H-M   'P 1'
#
loop_
_entity.id
_entity.type
_entity.pdbx_description
1 polymer ?
#
loop_
_entity_poly.entity_id
_entity_poly.type
_entity_poly.pdbx_seq_one_letter_code
_entity_poly.pdbx_strand_id
1 'polypeptide(L)'
;MIRESAHEALQDLREIIGVLRAGEADDAGRPQPTLAALDTLVAEAREAGMKVFLHRDVTDPAAVPSSVGRTAYRIAQEGLTNARKHAPGTEVTVSVAGAPGDGLTVSVRNPPPEGEVPPVPGSGQGLIGLTERATLAGGRLEHGPTPDGGFEVRAWLPWS
;
A
#
# COMPACT_ATOMS: atom_id res chain seq x y z
N MET A 1 26.18 -11.30 30.09
CA MET A 1 25.91 -10.52 28.87
C MET A 1 26.17 -11.32 27.59
N ILE A 2 25.59 -12.53 27.44
CA ILE A 2 25.62 -13.31 26.17
C ILE A 2 24.20 -13.78 25.77
N ARG A 3 23.19 -13.56 26.63
CA ARG A 3 21.81 -14.00 26.37
C ARG A 3 20.96 -12.95 25.63
N GLU A 4 21.40 -11.69 25.63
CA GLU A 4 20.67 -10.55 25.06
C GLU A 4 21.01 -10.36 23.56
N SER A 5 22.29 -10.49 23.18
CA SER A 5 22.75 -10.36 21.79
C SER A 5 22.23 -11.46 20.85
N ALA A 6 21.89 -12.64 21.38
CA ALA A 6 21.26 -13.70 20.60
C ALA A 6 19.77 -13.41 20.31
N HIS A 7 19.12 -12.59 21.14
CA HIS A 7 17.72 -12.20 20.94
C HIS A 7 17.61 -11.03 19.96
N GLU A 8 18.52 -10.05 20.02
CA GLU A 8 18.63 -8.97 19.03
C GLU A 8 18.96 -9.51 17.63
N ALA A 9 19.93 -10.41 17.49
CA ALA A 9 20.27 -10.98 16.19
C ALA A 9 19.12 -11.80 15.56
N LEU A 10 18.23 -12.39 16.38
CA LEU A 10 17.02 -13.09 15.91
C LEU A 10 15.86 -12.14 15.58
N GLN A 11 15.80 -10.97 16.21
CA GLN A 11 14.86 -9.90 15.87
C GLN A 11 15.25 -9.28 14.52
N ASP A 12 16.53 -8.97 14.32
CA ASP A 12 17.05 -8.47 13.04
C ASP A 12 16.84 -9.46 11.89
N LEU A 13 17.04 -10.76 12.13
CA LEU A 13 16.75 -11.79 11.12
C LEU A 13 15.25 -11.92 10.82
N ARG A 14 14.37 -11.71 11.81
CA ARG A 14 12.92 -11.68 11.61
C ARG A 14 12.46 -10.44 10.87
N GLU A 15 13.13 -9.31 11.07
CA GLU A 15 12.85 -8.07 10.35
C GLU A 15 13.29 -8.18 8.88
N ILE A 16 14.47 -8.78 8.62
CA ILE A 16 14.97 -9.06 7.26
C ILE A 16 14.10 -10.11 6.54
N ILE A 17 13.65 -11.17 7.23
CA ILE A 17 12.70 -12.14 6.66
C ILE A 17 11.29 -11.54 6.49
N GLY A 18 10.88 -10.61 7.36
CA GLY A 18 9.62 -9.86 7.25
C GLY A 18 9.58 -8.97 6.00
N VAL A 19 10.72 -8.39 5.62
CA VAL A 19 10.87 -7.57 4.41
C VAL A 19 10.89 -8.43 3.13
N LEU A 20 11.42 -9.66 3.17
CA LEU A 20 11.38 -10.60 2.03
C LEU A 20 10.02 -11.29 1.85
N ARG A 21 9.19 -11.36 2.91
CA ARG A 21 7.84 -11.94 2.83
C ARG A 21 6.77 -10.98 2.30
N ALA A 22 7.08 -9.68 2.25
CA ALA A 22 6.17 -8.66 1.70
C ALA A 22 6.05 -8.73 0.16
N GLY A 23 7.00 -9.39 -0.51
CA GLY A 23 7.06 -9.50 -1.98
C GLY A 23 6.68 -10.85 -2.59
N GLU A 24 6.91 -11.98 -1.91
CA GLU A 24 6.84 -13.31 -2.58
C GLU A 24 6.29 -14.47 -1.73
N ALA A 25 5.59 -14.22 -0.61
CA ALA A 25 4.72 -15.25 -0.04
C ALA A 25 3.31 -15.09 -0.60
N ASP A 26 3.10 -15.68 -1.76
CA ASP A 26 1.82 -16.33 -2.04
C ASP A 26 1.57 -17.25 -0.83
N ASP A 27 0.73 -16.79 0.11
CA ASP A 27 0.40 -17.51 1.33
C ASP A 27 -0.38 -18.75 0.89
N ALA A 28 0.37 -19.85 0.68
CA ALA A 28 -0.08 -21.06 0.02
C ALA A 28 -1.41 -21.56 0.61
N GLY A 29 -2.51 -21.20 -0.05
CA GLY A 29 -3.87 -21.64 0.26
C GLY A 29 -4.81 -20.60 0.89
N ARG A 30 -4.36 -19.40 1.31
CA ARG A 30 -5.29 -18.36 1.78
C ARG A 30 -5.78 -17.49 0.63
N PRO A 31 -7.09 -17.17 0.55
CA PRO A 31 -7.59 -16.23 -0.43
C PRO A 31 -6.87 -14.88 -0.28
N GLN A 32 -6.28 -14.38 -1.36
CA GLN A 32 -5.64 -13.07 -1.35
C GLN A 32 -6.70 -11.96 -1.15
N PRO A 33 -6.45 -10.96 -0.29
CA PRO A 33 -7.40 -9.87 -0.03
C PRO A 33 -7.76 -9.08 -1.29
N THR A 34 -9.03 -8.73 -1.45
CA THR A 34 -9.55 -7.94 -2.58
C THR A 34 -9.97 -6.54 -2.10
N LEU A 35 -10.62 -5.77 -2.97
CA LEU A 35 -11.17 -4.46 -2.62
C LEU A 35 -12.13 -4.51 -1.42
N ALA A 36 -12.79 -5.65 -1.18
CA ALA A 36 -13.67 -5.84 -0.03
C ALA A 36 -12.95 -5.76 1.32
N ALA A 37 -11.63 -6.01 1.35
CA ALA A 37 -10.82 -5.95 2.57
C ALA A 37 -10.24 -4.54 2.84
N LEU A 38 -10.54 -3.54 2.01
CA LEU A 38 -9.97 -2.20 2.14
C LEU A 38 -10.38 -1.51 3.44
N ASP A 39 -11.63 -1.71 3.89
CA ASP A 39 -12.10 -1.11 5.15
C ASP A 39 -11.35 -1.70 6.35
N THR A 40 -11.08 -3.01 6.34
CA THR A 40 -10.28 -3.68 7.36
C THR A 40 -8.85 -3.16 7.36
N LEU A 41 -8.21 -3.05 6.19
CA LEU A 41 -6.84 -2.51 6.08
C LEU A 41 -6.74 -1.09 6.64
N VAL A 42 -7.72 -0.23 6.36
CA VAL A 42 -7.76 1.13 6.89
C VAL A 42 -8.03 1.16 8.39
N ALA A 43 -8.89 0.26 8.90
CA ALA A 43 -9.14 0.12 10.33
C ALA A 43 -7.85 -0.29 11.08
N GLU A 44 -7.13 -1.31 10.59
CA GLU A 44 -5.86 -1.76 11.16
C GLU A 44 -4.80 -0.66 11.14
N ALA A 45 -4.71 0.13 10.06
CA ALA A 45 -3.79 1.27 9.99
C ALA A 45 -4.12 2.34 11.04
N ARG A 46 -5.42 2.61 11.27
CA ARG A 46 -5.88 3.55 12.30
C ARG A 46 -5.62 3.04 13.71
N GLU A 47 -5.84 1.75 13.97
CA GLU A 47 -5.51 1.11 15.25
C GLU A 47 -4.01 1.16 15.53
N ALA A 48 -3.17 1.09 14.48
CA ALA A 48 -1.73 1.31 14.57
C ALA A 48 -1.30 2.78 14.70
N GLY A 49 -2.25 3.71 14.87
CA GLY A 49 -1.99 5.13 15.13
C GLY A 49 -1.90 6.04 13.90
N MET A 50 -2.18 5.54 12.70
CA MET A 50 -2.20 6.39 11.50
C MET A 50 -3.51 7.21 11.42
N LYS A 51 -3.41 8.46 10.96
CA LYS A 51 -4.57 9.25 10.54
C LYS A 51 -4.87 8.90 9.09
N VAL A 52 -5.95 8.15 8.84
CA VAL A 52 -6.31 7.72 7.48
C VAL A 52 -7.72 8.18 7.14
N PHE A 53 -7.86 8.96 6.07
CA PHE A 53 -9.13 9.27 5.44
C PHE A 53 -9.36 8.33 4.25
N LEU A 54 -10.54 7.70 4.19
CA LEU A 54 -10.89 6.76 3.11
C LEU A 54 -12.07 7.33 2.32
N HIS A 55 -11.84 7.59 1.04
CA HIS A 55 -12.85 8.00 0.07
C HIS A 55 -13.18 6.84 -0.88
N ARG A 56 -14.46 6.49 -1.01
CA ARG A 56 -14.93 5.41 -1.89
C ARG A 56 -16.04 5.91 -2.78
N ASP A 57 -15.83 5.81 -4.07
CA ASP A 57 -16.77 6.20 -5.11
C ASP A 57 -16.74 5.17 -6.25
N VAL A 58 -17.02 3.92 -5.89
CA VAL A 58 -17.01 2.78 -6.80
C VAL A 58 -18.44 2.35 -7.07
N THR A 59 -18.85 2.39 -8.34
CA THR A 59 -20.15 1.88 -8.79
C THR A 59 -20.12 0.35 -8.76
N ASP A 60 -20.98 -0.24 -7.94
CA ASP A 60 -21.04 -1.67 -7.65
C ASP A 60 -19.67 -2.29 -7.25
N PRO A 61 -19.21 -2.06 -6.01
CA PRO A 61 -17.96 -2.62 -5.53
C PRO A 61 -17.89 -4.15 -5.55
N ALA A 62 -19.04 -4.84 -5.54
CA ALA A 62 -19.11 -6.30 -5.58
C ALA A 62 -18.84 -6.86 -6.99
N ALA A 63 -19.06 -6.04 -8.03
CA ALA A 63 -18.78 -6.39 -9.42
C ALA A 63 -17.32 -6.13 -9.84
N VAL A 64 -16.46 -5.61 -8.96
CA VAL A 64 -15.04 -5.41 -9.26
C VAL A 64 -14.37 -6.78 -9.47
N PRO A 65 -13.69 -7.03 -10.60
CA PRO A 65 -12.98 -8.28 -10.83
C PRO A 65 -11.95 -8.54 -9.74
N SER A 66 -11.85 -9.79 -9.27
CA SER A 66 -10.98 -10.13 -8.14
C SER A 66 -9.50 -9.78 -8.39
N SER A 67 -9.01 -9.89 -9.63
CA SER A 67 -7.66 -9.47 -10.05
C SER A 67 -7.41 -7.98 -9.83
N VAL A 68 -8.35 -7.16 -10.27
CA VAL A 68 -8.35 -5.70 -10.09
C VAL A 68 -8.42 -5.35 -8.62
N GLY A 69 -9.34 -5.99 -7.88
CA GLY A 69 -9.50 -5.78 -6.45
C GLY A 69 -8.25 -6.12 -5.63
N ARG A 70 -7.55 -7.23 -5.96
CA ARG A 70 -6.27 -7.59 -5.32
C ARG A 70 -5.19 -6.56 -5.60
N THR A 71 -5.09 -6.07 -6.83
CA THR A 71 -4.09 -5.07 -7.22
C THR A 71 -4.36 -3.75 -6.52
N ALA A 72 -5.61 -3.29 -6.48
CA ALA A 72 -6.02 -2.08 -5.75
C ALA A 72 -5.75 -2.19 -4.25
N TYR A 73 -6.07 -3.33 -3.63
CA TYR A 73 -5.75 -3.60 -2.23
C TYR A 73 -4.24 -3.49 -1.98
N ARG A 74 -3.42 -4.08 -2.86
CA ARG A 74 -1.97 -4.09 -2.67
C ARG A 74 -1.35 -2.71 -2.83
N ILE A 75 -1.87 -1.89 -3.75
CA ILE A 75 -1.50 -0.46 -3.88
C ILE A 75 -1.84 0.30 -2.60
N ALA A 76 -3.05 0.13 -2.06
CA ALA A 76 -3.46 0.77 -0.82
C ALA A 76 -2.54 0.37 0.35
N GLN A 77 -2.23 -0.93 0.46
CA GLN A 77 -1.38 -1.47 1.52
C GLN A 77 0.04 -0.91 1.47
N GLU A 78 0.69 -0.98 0.30
CA GLU A 78 2.04 -0.44 0.14
C GLU A 78 2.07 1.08 0.34
N GLY A 79 1.06 1.80 -0.17
CA GLY A 79 0.93 3.24 0.03
C GLY A 79 0.82 3.62 1.50
N LEU A 80 0.01 2.92 2.28
CA LEU A 80 -0.10 3.13 3.73
C LEU A 80 1.22 2.78 4.45
N THR A 81 1.87 1.68 4.08
CA THR A 81 3.18 1.31 4.61
C THR A 81 4.23 2.39 4.33
N ASN A 82 4.24 2.96 3.12
CA ASN A 82 5.18 4.02 2.74
C ASN A 82 4.88 5.33 3.45
N ALA A 83 3.61 5.74 3.54
CA ALA A 83 3.23 6.94 4.29
C ALA A 83 3.61 6.83 5.77
N ARG A 84 3.43 5.66 6.40
CA ARG A 84 3.87 5.42 7.78
C ARG A 84 5.39 5.57 7.96
N LYS A 85 6.17 5.12 6.98
CA LYS A 85 7.64 5.20 7.01
C LYS A 85 8.17 6.60 6.72
N HIS A 86 7.58 7.29 5.75
CA HIS A 86 8.14 8.50 5.15
C HIS A 86 7.44 9.80 5.55
N ALA A 87 6.21 9.73 6.05
CA ALA A 87 5.44 10.89 6.53
C ALA A 87 4.67 10.57 7.82
N PRO A 88 5.34 10.10 8.88
CA PRO A 88 4.69 9.72 10.13
C PRO A 88 3.91 10.90 10.73
N GLY A 89 2.74 10.63 11.31
CA GLY A 89 1.88 11.63 11.97
C GLY A 89 0.97 12.44 11.05
N THR A 90 1.22 12.40 9.74
CA THR A 90 0.40 13.08 8.72
C THR A 90 -0.92 12.33 8.44
N GLU A 91 -1.92 13.06 7.91
CA GLU A 91 -3.14 12.43 7.40
C GLU A 91 -2.92 11.86 6.00
N VAL A 92 -3.18 10.56 5.85
CA VAL A 92 -3.10 9.84 4.59
C VAL A 92 -4.49 9.72 4.00
N THR A 93 -4.67 10.14 2.75
CA THR A 93 -5.91 9.94 1.99
C THR A 93 -5.77 8.71 1.10
N VAL A 94 -6.64 7.73 1.30
CA VAL A 94 -6.84 6.59 0.39
C VAL A 94 -8.13 6.85 -0.39
N SER A 95 -8.05 6.89 -1.72
CA SER A 95 -9.22 7.05 -2.59
C SER A 95 -9.35 5.88 -3.52
N VAL A 96 -10.57 5.36 -3.67
CA VAL A 96 -10.91 4.39 -4.71
C VAL A 96 -12.17 4.86 -5.41
N ALA A 97 -12.11 4.99 -6.73
CA ALA A 97 -13.24 5.40 -7.56
C ALA A 97 -13.28 4.62 -8.87
N GLY A 98 -14.46 4.39 -9.43
CA GLY A 98 -14.58 3.71 -10.72
C GLY A 98 -15.93 3.09 -11.00
N ALA A 99 -16.12 2.60 -12.22
CA ALA A 99 -17.32 1.91 -12.63
C ALA A 99 -17.00 0.87 -13.73
N PRO A 100 -17.87 -0.13 -13.94
CA PRO A 100 -17.77 -1.01 -15.11
C PRO A 100 -17.69 -0.19 -16.41
N GLY A 101 -16.69 -0.47 -17.25
CA GLY A 101 -16.42 0.27 -18.49
C GLY A 101 -15.41 1.41 -18.35
N ASP A 102 -15.34 2.08 -17.20
CA ASP A 102 -14.43 3.22 -16.97
C ASP A 102 -13.09 2.80 -16.33
N GLY A 103 -13.08 1.65 -15.65
CA GLY A 103 -11.94 1.19 -14.86
C GLY A 103 -12.00 1.62 -13.40
N LEU A 104 -10.99 1.21 -12.64
CA LEU A 104 -10.84 1.49 -11.22
C LEU A 104 -9.59 2.36 -11.00
N THR A 105 -9.79 3.56 -10.46
CA THR A 105 -8.71 4.41 -9.97
C THR A 105 -8.52 4.21 -8.47
N VAL A 106 -7.28 3.97 -8.06
CA VAL A 106 -6.86 3.92 -6.66
C VAL A 106 -5.73 4.91 -6.45
N SER A 107 -5.80 5.70 -5.39
CA SER A 107 -4.70 6.57 -4.99
C SER A 107 -4.47 6.57 -3.49
N VAL A 108 -3.21 6.67 -3.09
CA VAL A 108 -2.78 6.90 -1.71
C VAL A 108 -1.91 8.14 -1.70
N ARG A 109 -2.29 9.13 -0.90
CA ARG A 109 -1.62 10.43 -0.83
C ARG A 109 -1.38 10.84 0.61
N ASN A 110 -0.18 11.34 0.90
CA ASN A 110 0.15 11.98 2.16
C ASN A 110 0.76 13.37 1.90
N PRO A 111 0.56 14.36 2.80
CA PRO A 111 1.27 15.64 2.75
C PRO A 111 2.75 15.45 3.13
N PRO A 112 3.60 16.50 3.00
CA PRO A 112 4.96 16.44 3.52
C PRO A 112 4.96 16.14 5.04
N PRO A 113 5.99 15.46 5.57
CA PRO A 113 6.14 15.30 7.01
C PRO A 113 6.27 16.67 7.71
N GLU A 114 5.77 16.78 8.93
CA GLU A 114 5.87 18.01 9.74
C GLU A 114 7.29 18.30 10.25
N GLY A 115 8.22 17.34 10.13
CA GLY A 115 9.61 17.47 10.56
C GLY A 115 10.56 16.56 9.78
N GLU A 116 11.84 16.56 10.17
CA GLU A 116 12.83 15.69 9.54
C GLU A 116 12.52 14.21 9.80
N VAL A 117 12.44 13.44 8.72
CA VAL A 117 12.29 11.99 8.78
C VAL A 117 13.65 11.39 8.42
N PRO A 118 14.27 10.58 9.31
CA PRO A 118 15.51 9.91 8.99
C PRO A 118 15.39 9.10 7.69
N PRO A 119 16.44 9.07 6.86
CA PRO A 119 16.42 8.26 5.65
C PRO A 119 16.19 6.79 6.03
N VAL A 120 15.03 6.26 5.64
CA VAL A 120 14.68 4.87 5.87
C VAL A 120 15.33 4.03 4.77
N PRO A 121 16.15 3.02 5.10
CA PRO A 121 16.68 2.09 4.10
C PRO A 121 15.51 1.40 3.38
N GLY A 122 15.42 1.63 2.08
CA GLY A 122 14.37 1.07 1.25
C GLY A 122 14.91 0.89 -0.16
N SER A 123 14.71 -0.30 -0.72
CA SER A 123 15.22 -0.65 -2.05
C SER A 123 14.40 -0.04 -3.20
N GLY A 124 13.32 0.69 -2.91
CA GLY A 124 12.35 1.19 -3.89
C GLY A 124 11.55 0.10 -4.62
N GLN A 125 11.80 -1.18 -4.31
CA GLN A 125 11.31 -2.32 -5.08
C GLN A 125 9.78 -2.50 -4.95
N GLY A 126 9.18 -2.06 -3.84
CA GLY A 126 7.72 -2.14 -3.64
C GLY A 126 6.95 -1.39 -4.72
N LEU A 127 7.36 -0.14 -5.02
CA LEU A 127 6.71 0.68 -6.04
C LEU A 127 7.00 0.18 -7.47
N ILE A 128 8.20 -0.36 -7.72
CA ILE A 128 8.56 -1.01 -9.00
C ILE A 128 7.64 -2.22 -9.24
N GLY A 129 7.54 -3.13 -8.26
CA GLY A 129 6.68 -4.32 -8.37
C GLY A 129 5.19 -3.99 -8.49
N LEU A 130 4.72 -2.90 -7.88
CA LEU A 130 3.36 -2.41 -8.10
C LEU A 130 3.15 -1.85 -9.51
N THR A 131 4.15 -1.15 -10.07
CA THR A 131 4.10 -0.61 -11.43
C THR A 131 4.04 -1.74 -12.45
N GLU A 132 4.88 -2.76 -12.30
CA GLU A 132 4.87 -3.97 -13.13
C GLU A 132 3.53 -4.69 -13.04
N ARG A 133 3.00 -4.89 -11.82
CA ARG A 133 1.70 -5.53 -11.59
C ARG A 133 0.56 -4.78 -12.26
N ALA A 134 0.50 -3.46 -12.11
CA ALA A 134 -0.53 -2.64 -12.76
C ALA A 134 -0.43 -2.74 -14.28
N THR A 135 0.79 -2.71 -14.83
CA THR A 135 1.05 -2.84 -16.27
C THR A 135 0.61 -4.21 -16.80
N LEU A 136 0.93 -5.29 -16.08
CA LEU A 136 0.51 -6.66 -16.44
C LEU A 136 -1.01 -6.83 -16.43
N ALA A 137 -1.72 -6.06 -15.61
CA ALA A 137 -3.18 -6.00 -15.60
C ALA A 137 -3.76 -5.10 -16.71
N GLY A 138 -2.94 -4.54 -17.61
CA GLY A 138 -3.38 -3.58 -18.63
C GLY A 138 -3.67 -2.18 -18.11
N GLY A 139 -3.30 -1.91 -16.85
CA GLY A 139 -3.43 -0.62 -16.19
C GLY A 139 -2.17 0.22 -16.27
N ARG A 140 -2.13 1.27 -15.45
CA ARG A 140 -0.99 2.15 -15.26
C ARG A 140 -0.87 2.56 -13.81
N LEU A 141 0.35 2.84 -13.36
CA LEU A 141 0.64 3.37 -12.04
C LEU A 141 1.68 4.48 -12.18
N GLU A 142 1.44 5.57 -11.48
CA GLU A 142 2.35 6.70 -11.33
C GLU A 142 2.59 6.90 -9.83
N HIS A 143 3.82 7.28 -9.47
CA HIS A 143 4.14 7.63 -8.10
C HIS A 143 5.19 8.73 -8.05
N GLY A 144 5.10 9.61 -7.07
CA GLY A 144 6.09 10.68 -6.93
C GLY A 144 5.67 11.79 -5.99
N PRO A 145 6.55 12.79 -5.82
CA PRO A 145 6.24 13.98 -5.05
C PRO A 145 5.12 14.79 -5.71
N THR A 146 4.24 15.37 -4.91
CA THR A 146 3.19 16.29 -5.38
C THR A 146 3.67 17.74 -5.32
N PRO A 147 3.04 18.68 -6.06
CA PRO A 147 3.47 20.09 -6.07
C PRO A 147 3.47 20.79 -4.71
N ASP A 148 2.67 20.31 -3.77
CA ASP A 148 2.62 20.80 -2.39
C ASP A 148 3.60 20.09 -1.44
N GLY A 149 4.54 19.31 -1.97
CA GLY A 149 5.59 18.63 -1.22
C GLY A 149 5.18 17.29 -0.61
N GLY A 150 3.95 16.83 -0.88
CA GLY A 150 3.48 15.51 -0.48
C GLY A 150 4.01 14.40 -1.37
N PHE A 151 3.45 13.21 -1.21
CA PHE A 151 3.72 12.06 -2.08
C PHE A 151 2.40 11.40 -2.45
N GLU A 152 2.29 10.98 -3.71
CA GLU A 152 1.13 10.25 -4.20
C GLU A 152 1.58 8.99 -4.94
N VAL A 153 0.87 7.90 -4.68
CA VAL A 153 0.81 6.71 -5.54
C VAL A 153 -0.58 6.69 -6.15
N ARG A 154 -0.68 6.65 -7.47
CA ARG A 154 -1.94 6.67 -8.21
C ARG A 154 -1.92 5.63 -9.30
N ALA A 155 -2.94 4.79 -9.36
CA ALA A 155 -3.10 3.82 -10.42
C ALA A 155 -4.49 3.88 -11.04
N TRP A 156 -4.56 3.51 -12.31
CA TRP A 156 -5.78 3.17 -13.00
C TRP A 156 -5.67 1.73 -13.51
N LEU A 157 -6.72 0.94 -13.27
CA LEU A 157 -6.80 -0.47 -13.62
C LEU A 157 -8.05 -0.68 -14.50
N PRO A 158 -7.97 -1.45 -15.60
CA PRO A 158 -9.14 -1.74 -16.41
C PRO A 158 -10.14 -2.60 -15.62
N TRP A 159 -11.44 -2.40 -15.88
CA TRP A 159 -12.52 -3.17 -15.24
C TRP A 159 -12.74 -4.49 -16.00
N SER A 160 -11.73 -5.35 -16.02
CA SER A 160 -11.74 -6.62 -16.77
C SER A 160 -10.86 -7.69 -16.11
#